data_AF-H4EZU8-F1
#
_entry.id   AF-H4EZU8-F1
#
_cell.length_a   1.000
_cell.length_b   1.000
_cell.length_c   1.000
_cell.angle_alpha   90.00
_cell.angle_beta   90.00
_cell.angle_gamma   90.00
#
_symmetry.space_group_name_H-M   'P 1'
#
loop_
_entity.id
_entity.type
_entity.pdbx_description
1 polymer ?
#
loop_
_entity_poly.entity_id
_entity_poly.type
_entity_poly.pdbx_seq_one_letter_code
_entity_poly.pdbx_strand_id
1 'polypeptide(L)'
;MTAEELREYADKIDTARASAAFKDMRTAEDARKLVMDRMSKRIEVTDKMRANLLARIKAVAVDGKTELMVLQFPVELCTDQGRAINNNDPDWPETLTGVPRQAYEVWRDKLKPAEYRLTAMIVEWPQGMPGDVGLFLGWGKAKAI
;
A
#
# COMPACT_ATOMS: atom_id res chain seq x y z
N MET A 1 46.99 4.37 -16.99
CA MET A 1 45.99 3.31 -16.75
C MET A 1 46.55 1.97 -17.15
N THR A 2 47.23 1.34 -16.21
CA THR A 2 47.64 -0.07 -16.26
C THR A 2 46.47 -0.98 -15.88
N ALA A 3 46.62 -2.29 -16.07
CA ALA A 3 45.61 -3.26 -15.64
C ALA A 3 45.37 -3.26 -14.11
N GLU A 4 46.38 -2.88 -13.33
CA GLU A 4 46.28 -2.71 -11.88
C GLU A 4 45.44 -1.48 -11.52
N GLU A 5 45.75 -0.33 -12.12
CA GLU A 5 44.98 0.91 -11.93
C GLU A 5 43.50 0.74 -12.35
N LEU A 6 43.23 -0.08 -13.39
CA LEU A 6 41.88 -0.44 -13.82
C LEU A 6 41.13 -1.29 -12.79
N ARG A 7 41.78 -2.27 -12.17
CA ARG A 7 41.18 -3.12 -11.13
C ARG A 7 40.87 -2.32 -9.87
N GLU A 8 41.81 -1.50 -9.42
CA GLU A 8 41.58 -0.63 -8.26
C GLU A 8 40.45 0.37 -8.50
N TYR A 9 40.31 0.89 -9.72
CA TYR A 9 39.22 1.77 -10.09
C TYR A 9 37.87 1.03 -10.08
N ALA A 10 37.82 -0.19 -10.63
CA ALA A 10 36.62 -1.03 -10.61
C ALA A 10 36.20 -1.38 -9.17
N ASP A 11 37.13 -1.83 -8.33
CA ASP A 11 36.87 -2.18 -6.92
C ASP A 11 36.31 -0.99 -6.12
N LYS A 12 36.82 0.23 -6.36
CA LYS A 12 36.30 1.46 -5.76
C LYS A 12 34.86 1.75 -6.19
N ILE A 13 34.56 1.61 -7.48
CA ILE A 13 33.20 1.81 -8.02
C ILE A 13 32.24 0.77 -7.43
N ASP A 14 32.65 -0.49 -7.35
CA ASP A 14 31.80 -1.57 -6.83
C ASP A 14 31.54 -1.40 -5.33
N THR A 15 32.56 -1.02 -4.56
CA THR A 15 32.41 -0.69 -3.13
C THR A 15 31.47 0.50 -2.92
N ALA A 16 31.61 1.55 -3.74
CA ALA A 16 30.75 2.73 -3.67
C ALA A 16 29.29 2.40 -4.02
N ARG A 17 29.06 1.59 -5.06
CA ARG A 17 27.72 1.11 -5.46
C ARG A 17 27.09 0.24 -4.38
N ALA A 18 27.85 -0.71 -3.81
CA ALA A 18 27.37 -1.55 -2.72
C ALA A 18 26.98 -0.73 -1.48
N SER A 19 27.80 0.27 -1.14
CA SER A 19 27.53 1.17 -0.01
C SER A 19 26.29 2.03 -0.24
N ALA A 20 26.10 2.56 -1.46
CA ALA A 20 24.91 3.32 -1.82
C ALA A 20 23.64 2.46 -1.77
N ALA A 21 23.68 1.26 -2.37
CA ALA A 21 22.56 0.32 -2.33
C ALA A 21 22.17 -0.06 -0.89
N PHE A 22 23.16 -0.32 -0.02
CA PHE A 22 22.90 -0.61 1.39
C PHE A 22 22.23 0.55 2.13
N LYS A 23 22.66 1.79 1.86
CA LYS A 23 22.05 3.00 2.44
C LYS A 23 20.61 3.19 1.98
N ASP A 24 20.34 2.97 0.70
CA ASP A 24 18.99 3.10 0.13
C ASP A 24 18.06 2.04 0.72
N MET A 25 18.52 0.78 0.84
CA MET A 25 17.77 -0.30 1.50
C MET A 25 17.42 0.05 2.93
N ARG A 26 18.39 0.51 3.72
CA ARG A 26 18.14 0.89 5.12
C ARG A 26 17.15 2.05 5.24
N THR A 27 17.23 3.02 4.34
CA THR A 27 16.28 4.15 4.30
C THR A 27 14.87 3.67 4.00
N ALA A 28 14.71 2.72 3.08
CA ALA A 28 13.42 2.11 2.76
C ALA A 28 12.87 1.29 3.94
N GLU A 29 13.71 0.50 4.63
CA GLU A 29 13.33 -0.25 5.83
C GLU A 29 12.86 0.67 6.97
N ASP A 30 13.59 1.76 7.23
CA ASP A 30 13.24 2.73 8.28
C ASP A 30 11.91 3.44 7.94
N ALA A 31 11.72 3.82 6.68
CA ALA A 31 10.46 4.42 6.21
C ALA A 31 9.28 3.43 6.36
N ARG A 32 9.49 2.16 5.99
CA ARG A 32 8.48 1.10 6.12
C ARG A 32 8.09 0.86 7.57
N LYS A 33 9.08 0.80 8.47
CA LYS A 33 8.86 0.66 9.91
C LYS A 33 8.03 1.82 10.48
N LEU A 34 8.33 3.05 10.09
CA LEU A 34 7.57 4.23 10.55
C LEU A 34 6.10 4.18 10.10
N VAL A 35 5.87 3.78 8.84
CA VAL A 35 4.50 3.62 8.31
C VAL A 35 3.76 2.52 9.08
N MET A 36 4.40 1.37 9.29
CA MET A 36 3.84 0.25 10.06
C MET A 36 3.49 0.68 11.49
N ASP A 37 4.41 1.31 12.22
CA ASP A 37 4.18 1.75 13.59
C ASP A 37 2.98 2.71 13.69
N ARG A 38 2.90 3.68 12.78
CA ARG A 38 1.79 4.65 12.73
C ARG A 38 0.45 3.99 12.43
N MET A 39 0.44 2.96 11.60
CA MET A 39 -0.79 2.32 11.10
C MET A 39 -1.19 1.05 11.87
N SER A 40 -0.33 0.56 12.77
CA SER A 40 -0.59 -0.60 13.62
C SER A 40 -1.75 -0.39 14.60
N LYS A 41 -2.05 0.87 14.95
CA LYS A 41 -3.09 1.24 15.92
C LYS A 41 -4.27 1.91 15.22
N ARG A 42 -5.46 1.72 15.78
CA ARG A 42 -6.65 2.47 15.36
C ARG A 42 -6.45 3.96 15.58
N ILE A 43 -7.09 4.74 14.71
CA ILE A 43 -7.09 6.20 14.76
C ILE A 43 -8.51 6.74 14.93
N GLU A 44 -8.64 7.98 15.38
CA GLU A 44 -9.93 8.66 15.35
C GLU A 44 -10.27 9.05 13.91
N VAL A 45 -11.46 8.63 13.42
CA VAL A 45 -11.96 9.05 12.10
C VAL A 45 -12.70 10.37 12.25
N THR A 46 -12.05 11.47 11.88
CA THR A 46 -12.60 12.84 12.00
C THR A 46 -13.49 13.23 10.81
N ASP A 47 -14.33 14.26 10.99
CA ASP A 47 -15.12 14.83 9.90
C ASP A 47 -14.26 15.41 8.78
N LYS A 48 -13.09 15.98 9.13
CA LYS A 48 -12.14 16.49 8.15
C LYS A 48 -11.63 15.37 7.23
N MET A 49 -11.35 14.19 7.78
CA MET A 49 -10.93 13.03 6.97
C MET A 49 -12.04 12.58 6.02
N ARG A 50 -13.30 12.55 6.50
CA ARG A 50 -14.47 12.23 5.67
C ARG A 50 -14.65 13.23 4.53
N ALA A 51 -14.59 14.53 4.85
CA ALA A 51 -14.72 15.60 3.87
C ALA A 51 -13.61 15.54 2.79
N ASN A 52 -12.37 15.29 3.22
CA ASN A 52 -11.24 15.12 2.30
C ASN A 52 -11.41 13.91 1.36
N LEU A 53 -11.89 12.78 1.88
CA LEU A 53 -12.18 11.61 1.06
C LEU A 53 -13.26 11.92 0.02
N LEU A 54 -14.37 12.53 0.44
CA LEU A 54 -15.46 12.92 -0.47
C LEU A 54 -14.99 13.90 -1.54
N ALA A 55 -14.15 14.88 -1.20
CA ALA A 55 -13.58 15.81 -2.17
C ALA A 55 -12.72 15.08 -3.21
N ARG A 56 -11.88 14.13 -2.79
CA ARG A 56 -11.06 13.31 -3.70
C ARG A 56 -11.93 12.45 -4.62
N ILE A 57 -12.96 11.80 -4.09
CA ILE A 57 -13.90 10.98 -4.88
C ILE A 57 -14.58 11.85 -5.94
N LYS A 58 -15.11 13.02 -5.56
CA LYS A 58 -15.75 13.95 -6.50
C LYS A 58 -14.80 14.39 -7.60
N ALA A 59 -13.56 14.75 -7.25
CA ALA A 59 -12.57 15.20 -8.23
C ALA A 59 -12.29 14.13 -9.29
N VAL A 60 -12.04 12.88 -8.88
CA VAL A 60 -11.74 11.81 -9.85
C VAL A 60 -12.98 11.31 -10.60
N ALA A 61 -14.17 11.43 -10.00
CA ALA A 61 -15.42 11.09 -10.67
C ALA A 61 -15.75 12.05 -11.83
N VAL A 62 -15.38 13.33 -11.70
CA VAL A 62 -15.49 14.31 -12.80
C VAL A 62 -14.65 13.88 -14.01
N ASP A 63 -13.50 13.24 -13.77
CA ASP A 63 -12.63 12.68 -14.81
C ASP A 63 -13.12 11.31 -15.35
N GLY A 64 -14.35 10.90 -15.04
CA GLY A 64 -14.95 9.64 -15.50
C GLY A 64 -14.44 8.39 -14.79
N LYS A 65 -13.61 8.52 -13.75
CA LYS A 65 -13.16 7.36 -12.96
C LYS A 65 -14.29 6.86 -12.07
N THR A 66 -14.29 5.55 -11.85
CA THR A 66 -15.29 4.85 -11.04
C THR A 66 -14.72 4.22 -9.77
N GLU A 67 -13.44 4.48 -9.49
CA GLU A 67 -12.70 3.91 -8.37
C GLU A 67 -11.56 4.85 -7.94
N LEU A 68 -11.21 4.80 -6.65
CA LEU A 68 -10.10 5.55 -6.05
C LEU A 68 -9.34 4.68 -5.06
N MET A 69 -7.99 4.68 -5.12
CA MET A 69 -7.16 4.14 -4.03
C MET A 69 -7.26 5.04 -2.79
N VAL A 70 -7.85 4.50 -1.73
CA VAL A 70 -8.15 5.24 -0.49
C VAL A 70 -7.13 5.01 0.61
N LEU A 71 -6.41 3.89 0.57
CA LEU A 71 -5.35 3.54 1.51
C LEU A 71 -4.29 2.71 0.80
N GLN A 72 -3.02 2.96 1.10
CA GLN A 72 -1.91 2.05 0.79
C GLN A 72 -1.19 1.73 2.10
N PHE A 73 -0.85 0.47 2.31
CA PHE A 73 -0.22 0.02 3.55
C PHE A 73 0.66 -1.24 3.37
N PRO A 74 1.65 -1.48 4.25
CA PRO A 74 2.53 -2.64 4.15
C PRO A 74 1.79 -3.96 4.44
N VAL A 75 2.12 -5.04 3.73
CA VAL A 75 1.52 -6.38 3.93
C VAL A 75 1.66 -6.93 5.35
N GLU A 76 2.58 -6.41 6.15
CA GLU A 76 2.78 -6.72 7.57
C GLU A 76 1.58 -6.35 8.44
N LEU A 77 0.69 -5.47 7.95
CA LEU A 77 -0.59 -5.20 8.62
C LEU A 77 -1.68 -6.22 8.25
N CYS A 78 -1.34 -7.27 7.50
CA CYS A 78 -2.13 -8.48 7.34
C CYS A 78 -1.50 -9.62 8.14
N THR A 79 -2.29 -10.33 8.96
CA THR A 79 -1.82 -11.46 9.78
C THR A 79 -1.24 -12.61 8.96
N ASP A 80 -1.57 -12.68 7.67
CA ASP A 80 -1.13 -13.68 6.70
C ASP A 80 -0.15 -13.12 5.65
N GLN A 81 0.44 -11.95 5.91
CA GLN A 81 1.37 -11.27 5.01
C GLN A 81 0.79 -11.03 3.59
N GLY A 82 -0.52 -10.80 3.48
CA GLY A 82 -1.17 -10.45 2.21
C GLY A 82 -1.52 -11.64 1.33
N ARG A 83 -1.35 -12.88 1.82
CA ARG A 83 -1.65 -14.11 1.07
C ARG A 83 -3.12 -14.17 0.59
N ALA A 84 -4.08 -13.86 1.45
CA ALA A 84 -5.51 -13.88 1.14
C ALA A 84 -5.84 -12.88 0.02
N ILE A 85 -5.30 -11.66 0.13
CA ILE A 85 -5.46 -10.60 -0.89
C ILE A 85 -4.87 -11.05 -2.22
N ASN A 86 -3.64 -11.58 -2.22
CA ASN A 86 -2.97 -12.04 -3.43
C ASN A 86 -3.74 -13.17 -4.15
N ASN A 87 -4.45 -14.00 -3.40
CA ASN A 87 -5.23 -15.12 -3.94
C ASN A 87 -6.69 -14.77 -4.25
N ASN A 88 -7.09 -13.49 -4.12
CA ASN A 88 -8.49 -13.05 -4.22
C ASN A 88 -9.44 -13.81 -3.27
N ASP A 89 -8.94 -14.21 -2.10
CA ASP A 89 -9.73 -14.92 -1.09
C ASP A 89 -10.79 -13.98 -0.50
N PRO A 90 -12.10 -14.31 -0.53
CA PRO A 90 -13.16 -13.42 -0.04
C PRO A 90 -13.03 -13.07 1.45
N ASP A 91 -12.32 -13.88 2.23
CA ASP A 91 -12.13 -13.69 3.67
C ASP A 91 -10.87 -12.84 3.99
N TRP A 92 -10.23 -12.26 2.97
CA TRP A 92 -9.11 -11.30 3.14
C TRP A 92 -9.34 -10.20 4.19
N PRO A 93 -10.57 -9.69 4.45
CA PRO A 93 -10.76 -8.68 5.49
C PRO A 93 -10.44 -9.16 6.91
N GLU A 94 -10.48 -10.47 7.16
CA GLU A 94 -10.18 -11.06 8.46
C GLU A 94 -8.68 -11.09 8.77
N THR A 95 -7.83 -10.91 7.76
CA THR A 95 -6.39 -10.85 7.96
C THR A 95 -5.92 -9.44 8.31
N LEU A 96 -6.72 -8.41 8.02
CA LEU A 96 -6.36 -7.02 8.29
C LEU A 96 -6.21 -6.73 9.79
N THR A 97 -5.24 -5.89 10.12
CA THR A 97 -5.03 -5.32 11.47
C THR A 97 -4.98 -3.79 11.41
N GLY A 98 -4.91 -3.13 12.57
CA GLY A 98 -4.67 -1.68 12.68
C GLY A 98 -5.63 -0.78 11.88
N VAL A 99 -5.08 0.24 11.24
CA VAL A 99 -5.81 1.18 10.36
C VAL A 99 -6.48 0.48 9.18
N PRO A 100 -5.84 -0.46 8.45
CA PRO A 100 -6.50 -1.21 7.38
C PRO A 100 -7.78 -1.93 7.83
N ARG A 101 -7.75 -2.61 8.98
CA ARG A 101 -8.95 -3.26 9.55
C ARG A 101 -10.04 -2.24 9.86
N GLN A 102 -9.66 -1.12 10.48
CA GLN A 102 -10.59 -0.05 10.78
C GLN A 102 -11.20 0.56 9.51
N ALA A 103 -10.43 0.74 8.45
CA ALA A 103 -10.93 1.25 7.17
C ALA A 103 -11.95 0.30 6.54
N TYR A 104 -11.71 -1.01 6.59
CA TYR A 104 -12.68 -2.02 6.16
C TYR A 104 -13.98 -1.94 6.96
N GLU A 105 -13.91 -1.83 8.28
CA GLU A 105 -15.11 -1.74 9.13
C GLU A 105 -15.92 -0.46 8.86
N VAL A 106 -15.24 0.69 8.71
CA VAL A 106 -15.90 1.96 8.33
C VAL A 106 -16.59 1.80 6.98
N TRP A 107 -15.93 1.17 6.00
CA TRP A 107 -16.57 0.89 4.73
C TRP A 107 -17.79 -0.02 4.91
N ARG A 108 -17.65 -1.16 5.61
CA ARG A 108 -18.71 -2.14 5.84
C ARG A 108 -19.95 -1.48 6.47
N ASP A 109 -19.74 -0.63 7.46
CA ASP A 109 -20.83 -0.07 8.27
C ASP A 109 -21.46 1.18 7.65
N LYS A 110 -20.71 1.94 6.83
CA LYS A 110 -21.15 3.25 6.33
C LYS A 110 -21.24 3.35 4.81
N LEU A 111 -20.29 2.76 4.09
CA LEU A 111 -20.16 2.94 2.65
C LEU A 111 -20.77 1.78 1.85
N LYS A 112 -20.70 0.55 2.36
CA LYS A 112 -21.33 -0.62 1.75
C LYS A 112 -22.86 -0.47 1.62
N PRO A 113 -23.62 0.05 2.62
CA PRO A 113 -25.05 0.32 2.46
C PRO A 113 -25.36 1.39 1.40
N ALA A 114 -24.39 2.26 1.09
CA ALA A 114 -24.47 3.26 0.04
C ALA A 114 -23.89 2.76 -1.30
N GLU A 115 -23.80 1.44 -1.48
CA GLU A 115 -23.38 0.75 -2.70
C GLU A 115 -21.92 0.99 -3.14
N TYR A 116 -21.08 1.56 -2.29
CA TYR A 116 -19.64 1.57 -2.54
C TYR A 116 -19.07 0.15 -2.42
N ARG A 117 -18.21 -0.23 -3.35
CA ARG A 117 -17.40 -1.45 -3.27
C ARG A 117 -16.03 -1.16 -2.67
N LEU A 118 -15.48 -2.13 -1.95
CA LEU A 118 -14.10 -2.10 -1.47
C LEU A 118 -13.37 -3.33 -2.01
N THR A 119 -12.24 -3.10 -2.65
CA THR A 119 -11.33 -4.15 -3.14
C THR A 119 -9.93 -3.90 -2.57
N ALA A 120 -9.13 -4.97 -2.52
CA ALA A 120 -7.74 -4.92 -2.10
C ALA A 120 -6.87 -5.61 -3.15
N MET A 121 -5.67 -5.08 -3.39
CA MET A 121 -4.69 -5.71 -4.28
C MET A 121 -3.27 -5.41 -3.82
N ILE A 122 -2.32 -6.29 -4.15
CA ILE A 122 -0.89 -6.01 -3.99
C ILE A 122 -0.48 -5.00 -5.05
N VAL A 123 -0.01 -3.82 -4.63
CA VAL A 123 0.38 -2.71 -5.50
C VAL A 123 1.89 -2.53 -5.62
N GLU A 124 2.68 -3.12 -4.72
CA GLU A 124 4.14 -3.13 -4.78
C GLU A 124 4.70 -4.53 -4.62
N TRP A 125 5.76 -4.83 -5.37
CA TRP A 125 6.39 -6.16 -5.47
C TRP A 125 7.92 -6.11 -5.30
N PRO A 126 8.45 -5.61 -4.17
CA PRO A 126 9.89 -5.55 -3.93
C PRO A 126 10.53 -6.93 -4.03
N GLN A 127 11.53 -7.06 -4.90
CA GLN A 127 12.24 -8.32 -5.17
C GLN A 127 11.30 -9.50 -5.52
N GLY A 128 10.13 -9.20 -6.13
CA GLY A 128 9.15 -10.22 -6.51
C GLY A 128 8.26 -10.74 -5.38
N MET A 129 8.37 -10.17 -4.18
CA MET A 129 7.54 -10.51 -3.02
C MET A 129 6.46 -9.44 -2.80
N PRO A 130 5.26 -9.78 -2.27
CA PRO A 130 4.26 -8.79 -1.90
C PRO A 130 4.82 -7.75 -0.92
N GLY A 131 4.73 -6.47 -1.28
CA GLY A 131 5.21 -5.34 -0.49
C GLY A 131 4.08 -4.57 0.16
N ASP A 132 3.31 -3.85 -0.65
CA ASP A 132 2.22 -3.00 -0.18
C ASP A 132 0.89 -3.42 -0.78
N VAL A 133 -0.16 -3.25 0.02
CA VAL A 133 -1.56 -3.43 -0.33
C VAL A 133 -2.19 -2.08 -0.59
N GLY A 134 -2.91 -1.95 -1.70
CA GLY A 134 -3.84 -0.85 -1.93
C GLY A 134 -5.29 -1.27 -1.61
N LEU A 135 -6.02 -0.43 -0.87
CA LEU A 135 -7.49 -0.50 -0.77
C LEU A 135 -8.12 0.49 -1.73
N PHE A 136 -9.08 0.00 -2.50
CA PHE A 136 -9.74 0.76 -3.56
C PHE A 136 -11.23 0.84 -3.28
N LEU A 137 -11.76 2.06 -3.30
CA LEU A 137 -13.17 2.35 -3.13
C LEU A 137 -13.81 2.62 -4.49
N GLY A 138 -14.76 1.78 -4.90
CA GLY A 138 -15.46 1.87 -6.19
C GLY A 138 -16.92 2.31 -6.07
N TRP A 139 -17.41 3.08 -7.05
CA TRP A 139 -18.81 3.56 -7.13
C TRP A 139 -19.45 3.41 -8.51
N GLY A 140 -18.71 2.97 -9.53
CA GLY A 140 -19.31 2.61 -10.82
C GLY A 140 -20.15 1.34 -10.70
N LYS A 141 -20.99 1.02 -11.69
CA LYS A 141 -21.69 -0.28 -11.73
C LYS A 141 -20.65 -1.41 -11.70
N ALA A 142 -20.96 -2.52 -11.02
CA ALA A 142 -20.16 -3.74 -11.17
C ALA A 142 -20.16 -4.08 -12.66
N LYS A 143 -18.99 -4.26 -13.27
CA LYS A 143 -18.95 -4.79 -14.64
C LYS A 143 -19.60 -6.18 -14.56
N ALA A 144 -20.68 -6.37 -15.31
CA ALA A 144 -21.19 -7.70 -15.55
C ALA A 144 -20.05 -8.49 -16.20
N ILE A 145 -19.73 -9.65 -15.62
CA ILE A 145 -18.81 -10.63 -16.20
C ILE A 145 -19.58 -11.37 -17.29
#